data_AF-A0A2T7DYS2-F1
#
_entry.id   AF-A0A2T7DYS2-F1
#
_cell.length_a   1.000
_cell.length_b   1.000
_cell.length_c   1.000
_cell.angle_alpha   90.00
_cell.angle_beta   90.00
_cell.angle_gamma   90.00
#
_symmetry.space_group_name_H-M   'P 1'
#
loop_
_entity.id
_entity.type
_entity.pdbx_description
1 polymer ?
#
loop_
_entity_poly.entity_id
_entity_poly.type
_entity_poly.pdbx_seq_one_letter_code
_entity_poly.pdbx_strand_id
1 'polypeptide(L)'
;MGVFGRCGKPGHLPEACVAPVTCLRCKREGHVARVCNEVLLWECIAPFCSFAAAGQGFHIVQGVNADENAREMANCALITILSGEVSGRQLEAEFKAQAGPHSIWRWYAKKVVDNKY
;
A
#
# COMPACT_ATOMS: atom_id res chain seq x y z
N MET A 1 -27.49 19.51 -9.33
CA MET A 1 -27.66 18.14 -8.83
C MET A 1 -27.57 17.19 -10.01
N GLY A 2 -26.48 16.44 -10.15
CA GLY A 2 -26.33 15.48 -11.24
C GLY A 2 -27.14 14.21 -10.96
N VAL A 3 -27.86 13.72 -11.96
CA VAL A 3 -28.54 12.42 -11.88
C VAL A 3 -27.52 11.33 -12.21
N PHE A 4 -27.26 10.43 -11.25
CA PHE A 4 -26.31 9.32 -11.41
C PHE A 4 -27.05 7.99 -11.46
N GLY A 5 -26.71 7.15 -12.44
CA GLY A 5 -27.21 5.78 -12.52
C GLY A 5 -26.41 4.81 -11.64
N ARG A 6 -26.92 3.57 -11.50
CA ARG A 6 -26.27 2.51 -10.71
C ARG A 6 -24.91 2.06 -11.24
N CYS A 7 -24.57 2.42 -12.48
CA CYS A 7 -23.28 2.17 -13.12
C CYS A 7 -22.24 3.27 -12.86
N GLY A 8 -22.57 4.29 -12.06
CA GLY A 8 -21.66 5.40 -11.74
C GLY A 8 -21.49 6.43 -12.86
N LYS A 9 -22.17 6.27 -14.01
CA LYS A 9 -22.18 7.27 -15.09
C LYS A 9 -23.30 8.30 -14.87
N PRO A 10 -23.05 9.60 -15.11
CA PRO A 10 -24.08 10.62 -15.03
C PRO A 10 -25.04 10.54 -16.23
N GLY A 11 -26.19 11.21 -16.12
CA GLY A 11 -27.09 11.46 -17.26
C GLY A 11 -28.31 10.54 -17.35
N HIS A 12 -28.54 9.66 -16.37
CA HIS A 12 -29.74 8.83 -16.31
C HIS A 12 -30.07 8.44 -14.87
N LEU A 13 -31.34 8.16 -14.61
CA LEU A 13 -31.80 7.66 -13.32
C LEU A 13 -31.31 6.23 -13.07
N PRO A 14 -31.11 5.84 -11.79
CA PRO A 14 -30.84 4.46 -11.41
C PRO A 14 -31.79 3.45 -12.06
N GLU A 15 -33.07 3.78 -12.14
CA GLU A 15 -34.15 2.92 -12.65
C GLU A 15 -34.03 2.66 -14.16
N ALA A 16 -33.58 3.65 -14.92
CA ALA A 16 -33.35 3.55 -16.37
C ALA A 16 -31.95 3.03 -16.74
N CYS A 17 -31.17 2.59 -15.74
CA CYS A 17 -29.81 2.12 -15.94
C CYS A 17 -29.82 0.67 -16.45
N VAL A 18 -29.48 0.49 -17.72
CA VAL A 18 -29.34 -0.82 -18.39
C VAL A 18 -27.98 -1.46 -18.11
N ALA A 19 -27.00 -0.65 -17.69
CA ALA A 19 -25.67 -1.11 -17.35
C ALA A 19 -25.64 -1.87 -16.01
N PRO A 20 -24.72 -2.83 -15.84
CA PRO A 20 -24.56 -3.54 -14.58
C PRO A 20 -24.23 -2.57 -13.44
N VAL A 21 -24.65 -2.94 -12.23
CA VAL A 21 -24.34 -2.15 -11.02
C VAL A 21 -22.83 -2.17 -10.79
N THR A 22 -22.24 -1.00 -10.59
CA THR A 22 -20.80 -0.84 -10.35
C THR A 22 -20.57 -0.31 -8.95
N CYS A 23 -19.70 -0.97 -8.19
CA CYS A 23 -19.35 -0.56 -6.85
C CYS A 23 -18.50 0.72 -6.88
N LEU A 24 -18.94 1.76 -6.18
CA LEU A 24 -18.21 3.03 -6.13
C LEU A 24 -16.90 2.94 -5.32
N ARG A 25 -16.79 1.95 -4.41
CA ARG A 25 -15.58 1.67 -3.59
C ARG A 25 -14.50 0.96 -4.39
N CYS A 26 -14.78 -0.23 -4.91
CA CYS A 26 -13.77 -1.06 -5.58
C CYS A 26 -13.81 -1.02 -7.11
N LYS A 27 -14.75 -0.28 -7.72
CA LYS A 27 -14.95 -0.16 -9.18
C LYS A 27 -15.28 -1.48 -9.91
N ARG A 28 -15.64 -2.54 -9.18
CA ARG A 28 -16.10 -3.82 -9.75
C ARG A 28 -17.61 -3.90 -9.84
N GLU A 29 -18.09 -4.74 -10.76
CA GLU A 29 -19.52 -4.92 -11.01
C GLU A 29 -20.18 -5.91 -10.02
N GLY A 30 -21.51 -5.95 -10.00
CA GLY A 30 -22.29 -6.97 -9.29
C GLY A 30 -22.66 -6.64 -7.84
N HIS A 31 -22.21 -5.52 -7.28
CA HIS A 31 -22.58 -5.09 -5.94
C HIS A 31 -22.50 -3.56 -5.75
N VAL A 32 -23.16 -3.04 -4.71
CA VAL A 32 -23.08 -1.62 -4.31
C VAL A 32 -22.05 -1.41 -3.20
N ALA A 33 -21.57 -0.18 -3.03
CA ALA A 33 -20.54 0.17 -2.04
C ALA A 33 -20.86 -0.29 -0.60
N ARG A 34 -22.15 -0.31 -0.22
CA ARG A 34 -22.61 -0.73 1.11
C ARG A 34 -22.38 -2.20 1.43
N VAL A 35 -22.30 -3.07 0.42
CA VAL A 35 -22.06 -4.52 0.58
C VAL A 35 -20.68 -4.94 0.01
N CYS A 36 -19.79 -3.97 -0.21
CA CYS A 36 -18.46 -4.22 -0.74
C CYS A 36 -17.55 -4.80 0.36
N ASN A 37 -17.08 -6.03 0.15
CA ASN A 37 -16.14 -6.73 1.04
C ASN A 37 -14.68 -6.62 0.59
N GLU A 38 -14.38 -5.81 -0.42
CA GLU A 38 -12.99 -5.52 -0.77
C GLU A 38 -12.32 -4.70 0.32
N VAL A 39 -11.12 -5.16 0.71
CA VAL A 39 -10.20 -4.40 1.56
C VAL A 39 -9.36 -3.54 0.63
N LEU A 40 -9.62 -2.24 0.62
CA LEU A 40 -8.86 -1.31 -0.22
C LEU A 40 -7.59 -0.89 0.52
N LEU A 41 -6.49 -0.68 -0.22
CA LEU A 41 -5.19 -0.37 0.37
C LEU A 41 -5.21 0.86 1.30
N TRP A 42 -6.08 1.83 1.00
CA TRP A 42 -6.29 3.05 1.80
C TRP A 42 -7.23 2.86 3.00
N GLU A 43 -7.87 1.71 3.12
CA GLU A 43 -8.67 1.31 4.29
C GLU A 43 -7.84 0.48 5.29
N CYS A 44 -6.56 0.22 4.96
CA CYS A 44 -5.58 -0.28 5.90
C CYS A 44 -5.27 0.79 6.95
N ILE A 45 -6.15 0.91 7.94
CA ILE A 45 -5.91 1.75 9.12
C ILE A 45 -4.90 1.00 9.98
N ALA A 46 -3.73 1.61 10.20
CA ALA A 46 -2.75 1.09 11.13
C ALA A 46 -3.42 0.84 12.49
N PRO A 47 -3.16 -0.30 13.17
CA PRO A 47 -3.74 -0.58 14.46
C PRO A 47 -3.54 0.61 15.41
N PHE A 48 -4.57 0.93 16.19
CA PHE A 48 -4.51 2.04 17.13
C PHE A 48 -3.54 1.71 18.28
N CYS A 49 -2.38 2.34 18.29
CA CYS A 49 -1.26 1.98 19.17
C CYS A 49 -1.14 2.87 20.44
N SER A 50 -2.27 3.32 21.01
CA SER A 50 -2.43 4.05 22.30
C SER A 50 -2.40 5.60 22.29
N PHE A 51 -2.92 6.21 23.36
CA PHE A 51 -2.90 7.65 23.67
C PHE A 51 -1.99 7.89 24.89
N ALA A 52 -1.26 9.02 24.90
CA ALA A 52 -0.50 9.45 26.07
C ALA A 52 -1.42 10.10 27.11
N ALA A 53 -1.64 9.43 28.25
CA ALA A 53 -2.22 10.05 29.45
C ALA A 53 -1.10 10.71 30.28
N ALA A 54 -1.33 11.93 30.77
CA ALA A 54 -0.34 12.64 31.57
C ALA A 54 0.00 11.86 32.85
N GLY A 55 1.29 11.55 33.05
CA GLY A 55 1.79 10.87 34.25
C GLY A 55 2.10 9.38 34.12
N GLN A 56 1.83 8.77 32.96
CA GLN A 56 2.34 7.44 32.63
C GLN A 56 3.36 7.62 31.49
N GLY A 57 4.59 7.17 31.69
CA GLY A 57 5.68 7.30 30.70
C GLY A 57 5.26 6.75 29.33
N PHE A 58 5.95 7.17 28.27
CA PHE A 58 5.68 6.69 26.92
C PHE A 58 5.96 5.17 26.86
N HIS A 59 4.98 4.39 26.42
CA HIS A 59 5.23 3.02 25.98
C HIS A 59 5.62 3.07 24.51
N ILE A 60 6.86 2.69 24.21
CA ILE A 60 7.31 2.47 22.83
C ILE A 60 6.60 1.22 22.33
N VAL A 61 5.78 1.37 21.30
CA VAL A 61 5.31 0.22 20.51
C VAL A 61 6.55 -0.31 19.80
N GLN A 62 7.17 -1.33 20.38
CA GLN A 62 8.27 -2.03 19.72
C GLN A 62 7.69 -2.60 18.43
N GLY A 63 8.04 -1.98 17.30
CA GLY A 63 7.78 -2.53 15.98
C GLY A 63 8.29 -3.96 15.99
N VAL A 64 7.41 -4.90 15.64
CA VAL A 64 7.74 -6.32 15.55
C VAL A 64 8.98 -6.45 14.64
N ASN A 65 10.12 -6.67 15.31
CA ASN A 65 11.50 -6.70 14.79
C ASN A 65 12.10 -5.36 14.32
N ALA A 66 12.19 -4.39 15.22
CA ALA A 66 13.20 -3.33 15.14
C ALA A 66 14.54 -3.86 15.70
N ASP A 67 15.25 -4.67 14.91
CA ASP A 67 16.65 -5.00 15.19
C ASP A 67 17.53 -3.80 14.77
N GLU A 68 17.99 -3.07 15.78
CA GLU A 68 19.26 -2.32 15.91
C GLU A 68 19.82 -1.41 14.80
N ASN A 69 19.06 -0.91 13.82
CA ASN A 69 19.59 0.23 13.04
C ASN A 69 18.55 1.21 12.49
N ALA A 70 17.89 1.93 13.39
CA ALA A 70 16.95 3.02 13.08
C ALA A 70 17.60 4.28 12.46
N ARG A 71 18.86 4.24 12.01
CA ARG A 71 19.59 5.45 11.60
C ARG A 71 19.38 5.94 10.17
N GLU A 72 18.66 5.23 9.28
CA GLU A 72 18.58 5.71 7.89
C GLU A 72 17.27 5.38 7.12
N MET A 73 16.11 5.56 7.75
CA MET A 73 14.81 5.33 7.08
C MET A 73 14.41 6.37 6.01
N ALA A 74 15.19 7.43 5.79
CA ALA A 74 14.89 8.39 4.72
C ALA A 74 15.31 7.90 3.32
N ASN A 75 16.29 6.98 3.24
CA ASN A 75 16.87 6.51 1.98
C ASN A 75 16.96 4.98 1.88
N CYS A 76 16.39 4.24 2.82
CA CYS A 76 16.34 2.77 2.82
C CYS A 76 14.91 2.27 2.67
N ALA A 77 14.73 1.17 1.93
CA ALA A 77 13.46 0.48 1.77
C ALA A 77 13.65 -1.01 2.10
N LEU A 78 12.64 -1.62 2.74
CA LEU A 78 12.60 -3.07 2.97
C LEU A 78 11.90 -3.75 1.80
N ILE A 79 12.58 -4.68 1.14
CA ILE A 79 12.07 -5.38 -0.04
C ILE A 79 11.77 -6.82 0.35
N THR A 80 10.56 -7.32 0.01
CA THR A 80 10.17 -8.71 0.23
C THR A 80 9.92 -9.41 -1.11
N ILE A 81 10.52 -10.58 -1.29
CA ILE A 81 10.41 -11.37 -2.51
C ILE A 81 9.20 -12.28 -2.37
N LEU A 82 8.20 -12.06 -3.21
CA LEU A 82 6.95 -12.82 -3.18
C LEU A 82 7.07 -14.17 -3.89
N SER A 83 7.95 -14.27 -4.89
CA SER A 83 8.12 -15.47 -5.71
C SER A 83 9.49 -15.50 -6.38
N GLY A 84 10.09 -16.69 -6.47
CA GLY A 84 11.42 -16.91 -7.04
C GLY A 84 12.56 -16.51 -6.10
N GLU A 85 13.79 -16.57 -6.63
CA GLU A 85 15.00 -16.16 -5.92
C GLU A 85 15.61 -14.96 -6.65
N VAL A 86 16.01 -13.94 -5.89
CA VAL A 86 16.71 -12.78 -6.42
C VAL A 86 17.91 -12.47 -5.54
N SER A 87 19.01 -12.10 -6.15
CA SER A 87 20.20 -11.62 -5.45
C SER A 87 20.17 -10.11 -5.25
N GLY A 88 20.91 -9.61 -4.26
CA GLY A 88 21.03 -8.16 -4.02
C GLY A 88 21.52 -7.40 -5.26
N ARG A 89 22.46 -7.99 -6.02
CA ARG A 89 22.97 -7.41 -7.28
C ARG A 89 21.89 -7.25 -8.35
N GLN A 90 20.96 -8.20 -8.44
CA GLN A 90 19.83 -8.10 -9.37
C GLN A 90 18.89 -6.97 -8.96
N LEU A 91 18.58 -6.84 -7.67
CA LEU A 91 17.80 -5.70 -7.18
C LEU A 91 18.49 -4.37 -7.52
N GLU A 92 19.77 -4.23 -7.18
CA GLU A 92 20.55 -3.02 -7.49
C GLU A 92 20.53 -2.66 -8.99
N ALA A 93 20.68 -3.65 -9.87
CA ALA A 93 20.67 -3.46 -11.32
C ALA A 93 19.29 -3.02 -11.84
N GLU A 94 18.23 -3.67 -11.39
CA GLU A 94 16.85 -3.35 -11.79
C GLU A 94 16.45 -1.94 -11.33
N PHE A 95 16.73 -1.59 -10.06
CA PHE A 95 16.44 -0.25 -9.56
C PHE A 95 17.26 0.82 -10.27
N LYS A 96 18.53 0.54 -10.60
CA LYS A 96 19.37 1.45 -11.39
C LYS A 96 18.83 1.64 -12.80
N ALA A 97 18.37 0.57 -13.46
CA ALA A 97 17.75 0.65 -14.78
C ALA A 97 16.47 1.48 -14.74
N GLN A 98 15.62 1.25 -13.73
CA GLN A 98 14.35 1.96 -13.56
C GLN A 98 14.54 3.46 -13.24
N ALA A 99 15.58 3.82 -12.49
CA ALA A 99 15.89 5.22 -12.18
C ALA A 99 16.41 6.02 -13.38
N GLY A 100 16.85 5.33 -14.44
CA GLY A 100 17.30 5.94 -15.68
C GLY A 100 18.74 6.50 -15.65
N PRO A 101 19.28 6.89 -16.82
CA PRO A 101 20.68 7.26 -16.98
C PRO A 101 21.09 8.56 -16.28
N HIS A 102 20.11 9.39 -15.89
CA HIS A 102 20.34 10.66 -15.18
C HIS A 102 20.33 10.51 -13.66
N SER A 103 20.06 9.31 -13.14
CA SER A 103 20.03 9.09 -11.70
C SER A 103 21.44 9.13 -11.09
N ILE A 104 21.60 9.95 -10.05
CA ILE A 104 22.83 10.03 -9.24
C ILE A 104 22.81 9.07 -8.04
N TRP A 105 21.74 8.28 -7.90
CA TRP A 105 21.55 7.38 -6.77
C TRP A 105 22.48 6.17 -6.86
N ARG A 106 23.15 5.87 -5.74
CA ARG A 106 23.91 4.64 -5.57
C ARG A 106 23.02 3.61 -4.88
N TRP A 107 22.59 2.61 -5.63
CA TRP A 107 21.76 1.53 -5.11
C TRP A 107 22.64 0.48 -4.43
N TYR A 108 22.22 0.02 -3.25
CA TYR A 108 22.86 -1.04 -2.49
C TYR A 108 21.78 -1.90 -1.83
N ALA A 109 21.88 -3.22 -1.98
CA ALA A 109 20.92 -4.17 -1.41
C ALA A 109 21.64 -5.14 -0.47
N LYS A 110 21.13 -5.26 0.77
CA LYS A 110 21.70 -6.11 1.81
C LYS A 110 20.68 -7.14 2.25
N LYS A 111 20.97 -8.43 2.08
CA LYS A 111 20.08 -9.49 2.55
C LYS A 111 19.94 -9.41 4.08
N VAL A 112 18.72 -9.24 4.56
CA VAL A 112 18.39 -9.20 6.00
C VAL A 112 17.98 -10.58 6.48
N VAL A 113 17.11 -11.25 5.73
CA VAL A 113 16.65 -12.62 5.98
C VAL A 113 16.29 -13.27 4.64
N ASP A 114 16.00 -14.58 4.60
CA ASP A 114 15.50 -15.21 3.39
C ASP A 114 14.29 -14.47 2.81
N ASN A 115 14.38 -14.20 1.51
CA ASN A 115 13.40 -13.41 0.74
C ASN A 115 13.22 -11.96 1.23
N LYS A 116 14.15 -11.39 2.01
CA LYS A 116 14.12 -9.96 2.38
C LYS A 116 15.47 -9.26 2.25
N TYR A 117 15.44 -8.07 1.67
CA TYR A 117 16.58 -7.19 1.39
C TYR A 117 16.32 -5.78 1.91
#